data_AF-I8WDR7-F1
#
_entry.id   AF-I8WDR7-F1
#
_cell.length_a   1.000
_cell.length_b   1.000
_cell.length_c   1.000
_cell.angle_alpha   90.00
_cell.angle_beta   90.00
_cell.angle_gamma   90.00
#
_symmetry.space_group_name_H-M   'P 1'
#
loop_
_entity.id
_entity.type
_entity.pdbx_description
1 polymer ?
#
loop_
_entity_poly.entity_id
_entity_poly.type
_entity_poly.pdbx_seq_one_letter_code
_entity_poly.pdbx_strand_id
1 'polypeptide(L)'
;MDKLIKLLHEGNYSCVIKNKEISTFTQRGITDLYDLLNTDPAFLRGAQIADKVIGKAAAVLMVLGRVQEVYTDIISEPALVLLRRANIKLDCMQVVPRIQNRNRTGWCPLETLCYEENSLEILYSIIHDFVERMRNNL
;
A
#
# COMPACT_ATOMS: atom_id res chain seq x y z
N MET A 1 1.17 17.24 0.33
CA MET A 1 0.22 16.19 -0.09
C MET A 1 -0.59 16.59 -1.34
N ASP A 2 -1.24 17.75 -1.38
CA ASP A 2 -2.17 18.16 -2.47
C ASP A 2 -1.67 17.93 -3.90
N LYS A 3 -0.39 18.23 -4.18
CA LYS A 3 0.23 17.97 -5.50
C LYS A 3 0.21 16.47 -5.87
N LEU A 4 0.44 15.58 -4.92
CA LEU A 4 0.44 14.12 -5.14
C LEU A 4 -0.99 13.64 -5.42
N ILE A 5 -1.98 14.13 -4.65
CA ILE A 5 -3.39 13.81 -4.86
C ILE A 5 -3.84 14.25 -6.26
N LYS A 6 -3.50 15.49 -6.64
CA LYS A 6 -3.79 16.01 -7.98
C LYS A 6 -3.19 15.12 -9.08
N LEU A 7 -1.91 14.74 -8.95
CA LEU A 7 -1.27 13.83 -9.89
C LEU A 7 -1.93 12.44 -9.93
N LEU A 8 -2.29 11.88 -8.77
CA LEU A 8 -2.94 10.58 -8.66
C LEU A 8 -4.24 10.53 -9.48
N HIS A 9 -5.06 11.58 -9.37
CA HIS A 9 -6.36 11.66 -10.03
C HIS A 9 -6.26 12.10 -11.49
N GLU A 10 -5.55 13.20 -11.78
CA GLU A 10 -5.45 13.74 -13.14
C GLU A 10 -4.57 12.89 -14.07
N GLY A 11 -3.50 12.31 -13.53
CA GLY A 11 -2.58 11.44 -14.26
C GLY A 11 -3.07 9.99 -14.36
N ASN A 12 -4.21 9.67 -13.74
CA ASN A 12 -4.77 8.32 -13.64
C ASN A 12 -3.78 7.26 -13.10
N TYR A 13 -2.88 7.66 -12.21
CA TYR A 13 -1.92 6.76 -11.56
C TYR A 13 -2.59 5.88 -10.51
N SER A 14 -2.03 4.72 -10.21
CA SER A 14 -2.46 3.89 -9.07
C SER A 14 -1.83 4.36 -7.76
N CYS A 15 -0.59 4.83 -7.84
CA CYS A 15 0.19 5.32 -6.71
C CYS A 15 1.12 6.45 -7.18
N VAL A 16 1.29 7.46 -6.34
CA VAL A 16 2.25 8.56 -6.52
C VAL A 16 3.07 8.67 -5.25
N ILE A 17 4.37 8.48 -5.38
CA ILE A 17 5.30 8.54 -4.25
C ILE A 17 6.20 9.76 -4.45
N LYS A 18 6.28 10.59 -3.42
CA LYS A 18 7.26 11.67 -3.35
C LYS A 18 8.28 11.37 -2.27
N ASN A 19 9.52 11.26 -2.70
CA ASN A 19 10.66 11.53 -1.85
C ASN A 19 11.37 12.78 -2.42
N LYS A 20 12.71 12.81 -2.50
CA LYS A 20 13.47 13.86 -3.19
C LYS A 20 12.84 14.26 -4.53
N GLU A 21 12.38 13.27 -5.30
CA GLU A 21 11.63 13.43 -6.54
C GLU A 21 10.26 12.74 -6.45
N ILE A 22 9.39 13.03 -7.44
CA ILE A 22 8.07 12.40 -7.57
C ILE A 22 8.17 11.25 -8.57
N SER A 23 7.72 10.07 -8.18
CA SER A 23 7.55 8.91 -9.05
C SER A 23 6.09 8.50 -9.10
N THR A 24 5.66 8.07 -10.28
CA THR A 24 4.26 7.74 -10.56
C THR A 24 4.17 6.30 -11.03
N PHE A 25 3.19 5.56 -10.51
CA PHE A 25 2.99 4.15 -10.79
C PHE A 25 1.59 3.94 -11.36
N THR A 26 1.45 3.00 -12.29
CA THR A 26 0.17 2.65 -12.91
C THR A 26 -0.22 1.19 -12.66
N GLN A 27 0.70 0.37 -12.17
CA GLN A 27 0.42 -1.03 -11.89
C GLN A 27 -0.52 -1.14 -10.68
N ARG A 28 -1.38 -2.14 -10.71
CA ARG A 28 -2.31 -2.43 -9.61
C ARG A 28 -1.71 -3.48 -8.69
N GLY A 29 -2.07 -3.41 -7.42
CA GLY A 29 -1.57 -4.33 -6.41
C GLY A 29 -0.39 -3.72 -5.67
N ILE A 30 0.42 -4.58 -5.06
CA ILE A 30 1.47 -4.17 -4.13
C ILE A 30 2.88 -4.28 -4.70
N THR A 31 3.03 -4.77 -5.94
CA THR A 31 4.32 -5.17 -6.50
C THR A 31 5.32 -4.03 -6.50
N ASP A 32 4.91 -2.83 -6.95
CA ASP A 32 5.79 -1.66 -6.97
C ASP A 32 6.29 -1.29 -5.55
N LEU A 33 5.41 -1.29 -4.55
CA LEU A 33 5.80 -1.02 -3.15
C LEU A 33 6.70 -2.11 -2.57
N TYR A 34 6.40 -3.37 -2.88
CA TYR A 34 7.20 -4.51 -2.43
C TYR A 34 8.61 -4.48 -3.02
N ASP A 35 8.73 -4.17 -4.31
CA ASP A 35 10.01 -4.06 -5.00
C ASP A 35 10.83 -2.89 -4.47
N LEU A 36 10.21 -1.72 -4.30
CA LEU A 36 10.88 -0.57 -3.69
C LEU A 36 11.39 -0.90 -2.29
N LEU A 37 10.59 -1.56 -1.45
CA LEU A 37 11.02 -1.93 -0.10
C LEU A 37 12.25 -2.85 -0.11
N ASN A 38 12.32 -3.79 -1.05
CA ASN A 38 13.38 -4.79 -1.11
C ASN A 38 14.65 -4.31 -1.84
N THR A 39 14.50 -3.45 -2.85
CA THR A 39 15.60 -3.04 -3.73
C THR A 39 16.14 -1.66 -3.39
N ASP A 40 15.29 -0.73 -2.94
CA ASP A 40 15.67 0.62 -2.52
C ASP A 40 14.82 1.10 -1.32
N PRO A 41 15.02 0.53 -0.12
CA PRO A 41 14.26 0.92 1.08
C PRO A 41 14.49 2.40 1.47
N ALA A 42 15.57 3.03 1.01
CA ALA A 42 15.81 4.45 1.23
C ALA A 42 14.82 5.32 0.46
N PHE A 43 14.29 4.83 -0.67
CA PHE A 43 13.24 5.49 -1.44
C PHE A 43 11.96 5.71 -0.63
N LEU A 44 11.54 4.71 0.16
CA LEU A 44 10.31 4.76 0.96
C LEU A 44 10.48 5.51 2.28
N ARG A 45 11.70 5.54 2.82
CA ARG A 45 11.98 6.17 4.11
C ARG A 45 11.69 7.66 4.07
N GLY A 46 10.77 8.10 4.91
CA GLY A 46 10.36 9.50 4.97
C GLY A 46 9.52 9.96 3.78
N ALA A 47 9.10 9.03 2.90
CA ALA A 47 8.33 9.38 1.72
C ALA A 47 6.91 9.83 2.06
N GLN A 48 6.32 10.58 1.15
CA GLN A 48 4.89 10.88 1.10
C GLN A 48 4.25 10.05 -0.01
N ILE A 49 3.14 9.38 0.27
CA ILE A 49 2.46 8.51 -0.70
C ILE A 49 1.01 8.95 -0.88
N ALA A 50 0.55 9.07 -2.11
CA ALA A 50 -0.87 9.11 -2.45
C ALA A 50 -1.20 7.84 -3.24
N ASP A 51 -2.12 7.02 -2.75
CA ASP A 51 -2.49 5.73 -3.37
C ASP A 51 -4.01 5.63 -3.53
N LYS A 52 -4.50 5.04 -4.63
CA LYS A 52 -5.95 4.90 -4.83
C LYS A 52 -6.60 3.97 -3.81
N VAL A 53 -5.96 2.85 -3.47
CA VAL A 53 -6.57 1.81 -2.61
C VAL A 53 -5.54 1.15 -1.71
N ILE A 54 -5.66 1.34 -0.41
CA ILE A 54 -4.76 0.75 0.58
C ILE A 54 -5.46 -0.37 1.36
N GLY A 55 -5.03 -1.61 1.09
CA GLY A 55 -5.30 -2.77 1.93
C GLY A 55 -4.22 -3.03 2.97
N LYS A 56 -4.44 -4.01 3.85
CA LYS A 56 -3.55 -4.28 5.00
C LYS A 56 -2.12 -4.61 4.55
N ALA A 57 -1.97 -5.37 3.47
CA ALA A 57 -0.66 -5.71 2.91
C ALA A 57 0.13 -4.48 2.44
N ALA A 58 -0.51 -3.55 1.73
CA ALA A 58 0.15 -2.30 1.32
C ALA A 58 0.57 -1.47 2.53
N ALA A 59 -0.29 -1.39 3.56
CA ALA A 59 0.03 -0.69 4.79
C ALA A 59 1.24 -1.29 5.52
N VAL A 60 1.39 -2.62 5.55
CA VAL A 60 2.58 -3.29 6.11
C VAL A 60 3.85 -2.83 5.40
N LEU A 61 3.84 -2.81 4.07
CA LEU A 61 5.01 -2.37 3.28
C LEU A 61 5.35 -0.91 3.55
N MET A 62 4.34 -0.04 3.70
CA MET A 62 4.55 1.37 4.05
C MET A 62 5.14 1.55 5.46
N VAL A 63 4.69 0.76 6.43
CA VAL A 63 5.25 0.76 7.79
C VAL A 63 6.70 0.29 7.81
N LEU A 64 7.00 -0.85 7.17
CA LEU A 64 8.36 -1.36 7.06
C LEU A 64 9.28 -0.39 6.31
N GLY A 65 8.74 0.26 5.26
CA GLY A 65 9.41 1.31 4.50
C GLY A 65 9.60 2.62 5.26
N ARG A 66 9.02 2.77 6.46
CA ARG A 66 9.08 4.01 7.27
C ARG A 66 8.59 5.23 6.51
N VAL A 67 7.47 5.08 5.80
CA VAL A 67 6.76 6.16 5.12
C VAL A 67 6.31 7.19 6.15
N GLN A 68 6.36 8.48 5.80
CA GLN A 68 6.03 9.58 6.71
C GLN A 68 4.54 9.95 6.65
N GLU A 69 3.98 10.03 5.45
CA GLU A 69 2.63 10.54 5.22
C GLU A 69 1.96 9.78 4.08
N VAL A 70 0.68 9.47 4.25
CA VAL A 70 -0.14 8.72 3.31
C VAL A 70 -1.46 9.45 3.07
N TYR A 71 -1.89 9.50 1.81
CA TYR A 71 -3.25 9.79 1.40
C TYR A 71 -3.81 8.57 0.65
N THR A 72 -5.11 8.30 0.80
CA THR A 72 -5.78 7.33 -0.08
C THR A 72 -7.27 7.58 -0.30
N ASP A 73 -7.77 7.22 -1.48
CA ASP A 73 -9.21 7.31 -1.75
C ASP A 73 -9.98 6.27 -0.92
N ILE A 74 -9.49 5.02 -0.87
CA ILE A 74 -10.13 3.92 -0.15
C ILE A 74 -9.11 3.19 0.72
N ILE A 75 -9.41 3.05 2.02
CA ILE A 75 -8.60 2.27 2.95
C ILE A 75 -9.44 1.20 3.66
N SER A 76 -8.86 0.03 3.92
CA SER A 76 -9.51 -0.94 4.82
C SER A 76 -9.31 -0.61 6.30
N GLU A 77 -10.28 -1.00 7.14
CA GLU A 77 -10.18 -0.82 8.61
C GLU A 77 -8.87 -1.40 9.19
N PRO A 78 -8.42 -2.63 8.83
CA PRO A 78 -7.15 -3.14 9.34
C PRO A 78 -5.93 -2.32 8.91
N ALA A 79 -5.93 -1.81 7.67
CA ALA A 79 -4.85 -0.96 7.17
C ALA A 79 -4.81 0.39 7.90
N LEU A 80 -5.97 1.00 8.12
CA LEU A 80 -6.13 2.24 8.88
C LEU A 80 -5.56 2.12 10.30
N VAL A 81 -5.92 1.05 11.00
CA VAL A 81 -5.41 0.78 12.36
C VAL A 81 -3.90 0.61 12.36
N LEU A 82 -3.36 -0.15 11.39
CA LEU A 82 -1.93 -0.42 11.30
C LEU A 82 -1.11 0.86 11.03
N LEU A 83 -1.53 1.70 10.07
CA LEU A 83 -0.85 2.96 9.75
C LEU A 83 -0.90 3.94 10.93
N ARG A 84 -2.05 4.06 11.61
CA ARG A 84 -2.19 4.93 12.79
C ARG A 84 -1.30 4.47 13.95
N ARG A 85 -1.24 3.17 14.24
CA ARG A 85 -0.36 2.61 15.27
C ARG A 85 1.12 2.85 14.98
N ALA A 86 1.49 2.90 13.70
CA ALA A 86 2.84 3.23 13.26
C ALA A 86 3.14 4.74 13.26
N ASN A 87 2.21 5.59 13.70
CA ASN A 87 2.31 7.05 13.67
C ASN A 87 2.57 7.64 12.28
N ILE A 88 2.05 6.99 11.23
CA ILE A 88 2.08 7.53 9.87
C ILE A 88 0.95 8.55 9.75
N LYS A 89 1.27 9.77 9.30
CA LYS A 89 0.24 10.79 9.05
C LYS A 89 -0.65 10.31 7.91
N LEU A 90 -1.96 10.26 8.14
CA LEU A 90 -2.89 9.61 7.24
C LEU A 90 -4.13 10.46 7.01
N ASP A 91 -4.47 10.65 5.75
CA ASP A 91 -5.76 11.18 5.30
C ASP A 91 -6.41 10.20 4.31
N CYS A 92 -7.75 10.12 4.31
CA CYS A 92 -8.46 9.21 3.41
C CYS A 92 -9.89 9.68 3.10
N MET A 93 -10.38 9.40 1.89
CA MET A 93 -11.76 9.74 1.52
C MET A 93 -12.78 8.76 2.10
N GLN A 94 -12.46 7.46 2.06
CA GLN A 94 -13.39 6.41 2.48
C GLN A 94 -12.68 5.29 3.24
N VAL A 95 -13.28 4.90 4.36
CA VAL A 95 -12.91 3.68 5.09
C VAL A 95 -13.92 2.59 4.76
N VAL A 96 -13.43 1.39 4.45
CA VAL A 96 -14.24 0.20 4.23
C VAL A 96 -13.81 -0.92 5.18
N PRO A 97 -14.67 -1.89 5.53
CA PRO A 97 -14.25 -2.99 6.40
C PRO A 97 -13.07 -3.77 5.82
N ARG A 98 -13.11 -4.05 4.51
CA ARG A 98 -12.13 -4.87 3.77
C ARG A 98 -12.04 -4.47 2.30
N ILE A 99 -10.86 -4.63 1.70
CA ILE A 99 -10.66 -4.40 0.25
C ILE A 99 -11.22 -5.56 -0.58
N GLN A 100 -12.04 -5.23 -1.58
CA GLN A 100 -12.57 -6.20 -2.55
C GLN A 100 -11.54 -6.57 -3.63
N ASN A 101 -11.67 -7.76 -4.20
CA ASN A 101 -10.89 -8.16 -5.37
C ASN A 101 -11.28 -7.37 -6.61
N ARG A 102 -10.44 -7.45 -7.65
CA ARG A 102 -10.58 -6.66 -8.89
C ARG A 102 -11.92 -6.87 -9.61
N ASN A 103 -12.44 -8.09 -9.60
CA ASN A 103 -13.71 -8.46 -10.24
C ASN A 103 -14.93 -8.27 -9.32
N ARG A 104 -14.74 -7.76 -8.09
CA ARG A 104 -15.79 -7.52 -7.10
C ARG A 104 -16.64 -8.76 -6.77
N THR A 105 -16.05 -9.94 -6.87
CA THR A 105 -16.72 -11.20 -6.52
C THR A 105 -16.36 -11.70 -5.11
N GLY A 106 -15.43 -11.03 -4.42
CA GLY A 106 -14.94 -11.43 -3.11
C GLY A 106 -13.88 -10.48 -2.58
N TRP A 107 -13.12 -10.94 -1.58
CA TRP A 107 -12.05 -10.14 -0.99
C TRP A 107 -10.78 -10.21 -1.83
N CYS A 108 -10.00 -9.14 -1.77
CA CYS A 108 -8.64 -9.15 -2.29
C CYS A 108 -7.86 -10.32 -1.65
N PRO A 109 -7.15 -11.17 -2.42
CA PRO A 109 -6.43 -12.32 -1.88
C PRO A 109 -5.47 -11.97 -0.74
N LEU A 110 -4.71 -10.88 -0.88
CA LEU A 110 -3.82 -10.40 0.18
C LEU A 110 -4.57 -9.87 1.40
N GLU A 111 -5.74 -9.27 1.21
CA GLU A 111 -6.56 -8.81 2.33
C GLU A 111 -7.02 -10.01 3.17
N THR A 112 -7.43 -11.11 2.52
CA THR A 112 -7.79 -12.36 3.19
C THR A 112 -6.61 -12.95 3.94
N LEU A 113 -5.44 -13.08 3.30
CA LEU A 113 -4.26 -13.69 3.91
C LEU A 113 -3.73 -12.92 5.10
N CYS A 114 -3.82 -11.59 5.08
CA CYS A 114 -3.30 -10.73 6.13
C CYS A 114 -4.31 -10.42 7.25
N TYR A 115 -5.59 -10.75 7.09
CA TYR A 115 -6.69 -10.18 7.88
C TYR A 115 -6.51 -10.32 9.40
N GLU A 116 -6.23 -11.53 9.90
CA GLU A 116 -6.12 -11.83 11.34
C GLU A 116 -4.72 -11.59 11.92
N GLU A 117 -3.66 -11.57 11.09
CA GLU A 117 -2.28 -11.50 11.56
C GLU A 117 -1.87 -10.08 11.99
N ASN A 118 -1.06 -9.94 13.04
CA ASN A 118 -0.63 -8.64 13.57
C ASN A 118 0.90 -8.48 13.69
N SER A 119 1.68 -9.56 13.62
CA SER A 119 3.15 -9.49 13.52
C SER A 119 3.56 -8.97 12.14
N LEU A 120 4.34 -7.89 12.12
CA LEU A 120 4.85 -7.32 10.87
C LEU A 120 5.78 -8.31 10.15
N GLU A 121 6.53 -9.12 10.91
CA GLU A 121 7.42 -10.14 10.39
C GLU A 121 6.64 -11.24 9.66
N ILE A 122 5.58 -11.77 10.28
CA ILE A 122 4.72 -12.80 9.66
C ILE A 122 3.96 -12.21 8.46
N LEU A 123 3.40 -11.00 8.61
CA LEU A 123 2.71 -10.31 7.51
C LEU A 123 3.64 -10.11 6.31
N TYR A 124 4.89 -9.72 6.54
CA TYR A 124 5.88 -9.58 5.49
C TYR A 124 6.15 -10.92 4.79
N SER A 125 6.31 -12.01 5.54
CA SER A 125 6.49 -13.35 4.97
C SER A 125 5.31 -13.76 4.08
N ILE A 126 4.07 -13.53 4.53
CA ILE A 126 2.86 -13.79 3.75
C ILE A 126 2.87 -13.00 2.44
N ILE A 127 3.24 -11.72 2.50
CA ILE A 127 3.31 -10.83 1.34
C ILE A 127 4.39 -11.30 0.36
N HIS A 128 5.59 -11.62 0.86
CA HIS A 128 6.70 -12.16 0.08
C HIS A 128 6.27 -13.42 -0.68
N ASP A 129 5.75 -14.43 0.02
CA ASP A 129 5.30 -15.68 -0.59
C ASP A 129 4.19 -15.47 -1.63
N PHE A 130 3.31 -14.49 -1.40
CA PHE A 130 2.26 -14.15 -2.36
C PHE A 130 2.84 -13.53 -3.64
N VAL A 131 3.75 -12.56 -3.54
CA VAL A 131 4.38 -11.92 -4.70
C VAL A 131 5.23 -12.91 -5.49
N GLU A 132 6.02 -13.74 -4.82
CA GLU A 132 6.85 -14.75 -5.49
C GLU A 132 5.99 -15.80 -6.21
N ARG A 133 4.88 -16.25 -5.62
CA ARG A 133 3.91 -17.13 -6.31
C ARG A 133 3.26 -16.45 -7.52
N MET A 134 2.96 -15.15 -7.44
CA MET A 134 2.42 -14.41 -8.59
C MET A 134 3.43 -14.37 -9.74
N ARG A 135 4.72 -14.20 -9.44
CA ARG A 135 5.79 -14.13 -10.44
C ARG A 135 6.09 -15.47 -11.10
N ASN A 136 6.07 -16.56 -10.33
CA ASN A 136 6.34 -17.91 -10.83
C ASN A 136 5.17 -18.51 -11.63
N ASN A 137 3.99 -17.90 -11.58
CA ASN A 137 2.81 -18.29 -12.35
C ASN A 137 2.60 -17.42 -13.62
N LEU A 138 3.59 -16.59 -13.97
CA LEU A 138 3.68 -15.84 -15.22
C LEU A 138 4.66 -16.52 -16.18
#